data_AF-A0A1V5GYW9-F1
#
_entry.id   AF-A0A1V5GYW9-F1
#
_cell.length_a   1.000
_cell.length_b   1.000
_cell.length_c   1.000
_cell.angle_alpha   90.00
_cell.angle_beta   90.00
_cell.angle_gamma   90.00
#
_symmetry.space_group_name_H-M   'P 1'
#
loop_
_entity.id
_entity.type
_entity.pdbx_description
1 polymer ?
#
loop_
_entity_poly.entity_id
_entity_poly.type
_entity_poly.pdbx_seq_one_letter_code
_entity_poly.pdbx_strand_id
1 'polypeptide(L)'
;MQGQHYLVGEVLRSYVKQTLEVDKSFAPFEYIGSEYRFAAPYRVNDALTVNFKGVIDRIDKKDDIYRVIDYKTGTGETDFKNMDDLFDASKDKRRYQILQVFLYALFYLKEHPDTRIAPAVYYLRSIFTDFSSVITFDREPINDISLYMDEFTERFHSVLEEIFNSEIPFSQTQNEKNCEWCAFREVCNR
;
A
#
# COMPACT_ATOMS: atom_id res chain seq x y z
N MET A 1 -24.12 -7.73 -24.65
CA MET A 1 -23.16 -8.18 -23.61
C MET A 1 -21.77 -8.56 -24.15
N GLN A 2 -21.60 -8.99 -25.42
CA GLN A 2 -20.27 -9.37 -25.96
C GLN A 2 -19.28 -8.20 -26.11
N GLY A 3 -19.74 -6.99 -26.44
CA GLY A 3 -18.84 -5.82 -26.65
C GLY A 3 -18.15 -5.30 -25.38
N GLN A 4 -18.82 -5.30 -24.23
CA GLN A 4 -18.26 -4.79 -22.97
C GLN A 4 -17.11 -5.66 -22.46
N HIS A 5 -17.27 -6.99 -22.49
CA HIS A 5 -16.21 -7.92 -22.08
C HIS A 5 -15.00 -7.86 -23.02
N TYR A 6 -15.23 -7.64 -24.32
CA TYR A 6 -14.16 -7.43 -25.28
C TYR A 6 -13.34 -6.16 -24.95
N LEU A 7 -14.00 -5.03 -24.69
CA LEU A 7 -13.33 -3.79 -24.30
C LEU A 7 -12.52 -3.94 -23.01
N VAL A 8 -13.07 -4.64 -22.00
CA VAL A 8 -12.34 -4.95 -20.76
C VAL A 8 -11.08 -5.79 -21.06
N GLY A 9 -11.20 -6.81 -21.90
CA GLY A 9 -10.07 -7.64 -22.31
C GLY A 9 -8.97 -6.84 -23.01
N GLU A 10 -9.34 -5.91 -23.90
CA GLU A 10 -8.41 -5.03 -24.60
C GLU A 10 -7.67 -4.09 -23.64
N VAL A 11 -8.37 -3.52 -22.67
CA VAL A 11 -7.76 -2.66 -21.63
C VAL A 11 -6.79 -3.47 -20.76
N LEU A 12 -7.19 -4.66 -20.30
CA LEU A 12 -6.32 -5.55 -19.52
C LEU A 12 -5.06 -5.94 -20.30
N ARG A 13 -5.23 -6.29 -21.58
CA ARG A 13 -4.10 -6.62 -22.47
C ARG A 13 -3.15 -5.43 -22.60
N SER A 14 -3.67 -4.21 -22.70
CA SER A 14 -2.86 -2.99 -22.75
C SER A 14 -2.06 -2.79 -21.46
N TYR A 15 -2.70 -2.94 -20.29
CA TYR A 15 -2.01 -2.85 -19.01
C TYR A 15 -0.89 -3.87 -18.87
N VAL A 16 -1.14 -5.14 -19.18
CA VAL A 16 -0.12 -6.20 -19.11
C VAL A 16 1.08 -5.88 -20.00
N LYS A 17 0.84 -5.50 -21.26
CA LYS A 17 1.94 -5.13 -22.18
C LYS A 17 2.75 -3.96 -21.66
N GLN A 18 2.09 -2.92 -21.17
CA GLN A 18 2.78 -1.73 -20.68
C GLN A 18 3.55 -2.01 -19.38
N THR A 19 3.03 -2.86 -18.49
CA THR A 19 3.78 -3.35 -17.31
C THR A 19 5.04 -4.09 -17.71
N LEU A 20 4.98 -4.94 -18.74
CA LEU A 20 6.17 -5.65 -19.25
C LEU A 20 7.21 -4.71 -19.85
N GLU A 21 6.80 -3.66 -20.58
CA GLU A 21 7.74 -2.64 -21.09
C GLU A 21 8.39 -1.84 -19.96
N VAL A 22 7.63 -1.49 -18.93
CA VAL A 22 8.18 -0.86 -17.72
C VAL A 22 9.18 -1.79 -17.05
N ASP A 23 8.81 -3.05 -16.79
CA ASP A 23 9.69 -4.04 -16.16
C ASP A 23 10.98 -4.24 -16.96
N LYS A 24 10.90 -4.25 -18.29
CA LYS A 24 12.07 -4.34 -19.18
C LYS A 24 13.05 -3.19 -18.95
N SER A 25 12.60 -1.99 -18.60
CA SER A 25 13.49 -0.87 -18.27
C SER A 25 14.19 -1.03 -16.91
N PHE A 26 13.62 -1.83 -16.01
CA PHE A 26 14.24 -2.20 -14.74
C PHE A 26 15.17 -3.41 -14.83
N ALA A 27 15.09 -4.20 -15.92
CA ALA A 27 15.93 -5.37 -16.12
C ALA A 27 17.43 -5.01 -16.19
N PRO A 28 18.33 -5.91 -15.72
CA PRO A 28 18.03 -7.19 -15.09
C PRO A 28 17.54 -7.02 -13.64
N PHE A 29 16.61 -7.89 -13.23
CA PHE A 29 16.16 -8.07 -11.85
C PHE A 29 15.74 -9.53 -11.64
N GLU A 30 15.72 -9.99 -10.40
CA GLU A 30 15.27 -11.32 -10.00
C GLU A 30 13.80 -11.26 -9.56
N TYR A 31 12.94 -12.11 -10.13
CA TYR A 31 11.54 -12.20 -9.72
C TYR A 31 11.42 -13.14 -8.53
N ILE A 32 11.20 -12.58 -7.33
CA ILE A 32 11.16 -13.35 -6.08
C ILE A 32 9.83 -14.07 -5.93
N GLY A 33 8.72 -13.39 -6.23
CA GLY A 33 7.40 -14.01 -6.19
C GLY A 33 6.26 -13.05 -6.44
N SER A 34 5.07 -13.61 -6.63
CA SER A 34 3.80 -12.89 -6.68
C SER A 34 2.78 -13.54 -5.77
N GLU A 35 1.74 -12.76 -5.44
CA GLU A 35 0.68 -13.21 -4.54
C GLU A 35 1.25 -13.78 -3.23
N TYR A 36 2.31 -13.14 -2.72
CA TYR A 36 3.04 -13.60 -1.55
C TYR A 36 2.17 -13.45 -0.32
N ARG A 37 1.80 -14.58 0.29
CA ARG A 37 0.89 -14.62 1.42
C ARG A 37 1.66 -14.59 2.72
N PHE A 38 1.26 -13.68 3.62
CA PHE A 38 1.71 -13.71 5.00
C PHE A 38 0.51 -13.84 5.94
N ALA A 39 0.72 -14.51 7.06
CA ALA A 39 -0.23 -14.56 8.16
C ALA A 39 0.55 -14.70 9.47
N ALA A 40 0.45 -13.70 10.34
CA ALA A 40 1.25 -13.66 11.56
C ALA A 40 0.49 -12.99 12.72
N PRO A 41 0.66 -13.48 13.96
CA PRO A 41 0.31 -12.71 15.13
C PRO A 41 1.23 -11.50 15.25
N TYR A 42 0.64 -10.33 15.52
CA TYR A 42 1.34 -9.07 15.68
C TYR A 42 1.05 -8.50 17.07
N ARG A 43 2.08 -8.48 17.93
CA ARG A 43 1.99 -7.86 19.25
C ARG A 43 1.99 -6.35 19.10
N VAL A 44 0.90 -5.71 19.53
CA VAL A 44 0.74 -4.25 19.53
C VAL A 44 1.27 -3.68 20.84
N ASN A 45 0.87 -4.28 21.96
CA ASN A 45 1.37 -3.96 23.29
C ASN A 45 1.36 -5.22 24.19
N ASP A 46 1.51 -5.07 25.50
CA ASP A 46 1.55 -6.19 26.45
C ASP A 46 0.22 -6.96 26.56
N ALA A 47 -0.91 -6.31 26.33
CA ALA A 47 -2.25 -6.88 26.47
C ALA A 47 -2.91 -7.20 25.11
N LEU A 48 -2.43 -6.60 24.01
CA LEU A 48 -3.05 -6.68 22.69
C LEU A 48 -2.14 -7.35 21.68
N THR A 49 -2.62 -8.47 21.13
CA THR A 49 -2.04 -9.15 19.96
C THR A 49 -3.14 -9.35 18.92
N VAL A 50 -2.86 -8.93 17.69
CA VAL A 50 -3.81 -8.99 16.56
C VAL A 50 -3.26 -9.92 15.49
N ASN A 51 -4.13 -10.75 14.89
CA ASN A 51 -3.73 -11.57 13.76
C ASN A 51 -3.84 -10.77 12.46
N PHE A 52 -2.73 -10.64 11.74
CA PHE A 52 -2.71 -10.06 10.41
C PHE A 52 -2.59 -11.12 9.35
N LYS A 53 -3.27 -10.90 8.24
CA LYS A 53 -3.18 -11.71 7.03
C LYS A 53 -3.20 -10.77 5.83
N GLY A 54 -2.31 -10.99 4.88
CA GLY A 54 -2.25 -10.20 3.66
C GLY A 54 -1.68 -10.98 2.49
N VAL A 55 -1.73 -10.34 1.33
CA VAL A 55 -1.16 -10.84 0.08
C VAL A 55 -0.43 -9.67 -0.57
N ILE A 56 0.86 -9.84 -0.85
CA ILE A 56 1.68 -8.85 -1.55
C ILE A 56 1.67 -9.23 -3.03
N ASP A 57 1.29 -8.30 -3.91
CA ASP A 57 1.08 -8.61 -5.32
C ASP A 57 2.36 -9.11 -6.00
N ARG A 58 3.49 -8.42 -5.76
CA ARG A 58 4.79 -8.80 -6.32
C ARG A 58 5.95 -8.40 -5.42
N ILE A 59 6.95 -9.28 -5.41
CA ILE A 59 8.28 -9.03 -4.86
C ILE A 59 9.29 -9.34 -5.94
N ASP A 60 10.19 -8.40 -6.21
CA ASP A 60 11.37 -8.62 -7.04
C ASP A 60 12.61 -8.00 -6.41
N LYS A 61 13.78 -8.30 -6.95
CA LYS A 61 15.06 -7.87 -6.39
C LYS A 61 15.98 -7.33 -7.49
N LYS A 62 16.55 -6.15 -7.25
CA LYS A 62 17.55 -5.52 -8.12
C LYS A 62 18.65 -4.89 -7.29
N ASP A 63 19.91 -5.17 -7.64
CA ASP A 63 21.09 -4.59 -6.96
C ASP A 63 21.02 -4.71 -5.41
N ASP A 64 20.61 -5.89 -4.94
CA ASP A 64 20.37 -6.23 -3.52
C ASP A 64 19.22 -5.50 -2.80
N ILE A 65 18.45 -4.71 -3.53
CA ILE A 65 17.23 -4.07 -3.03
C ILE A 65 16.01 -4.89 -3.47
N TYR A 66 15.24 -5.35 -2.49
CA TYR A 66 13.93 -5.95 -2.73
C TYR A 66 12.91 -4.84 -2.98
N ARG A 67 12.03 -5.04 -3.95
CA ARG A 67 10.89 -4.16 -4.19
C ARG A 67 9.61 -4.87 -3.80
N VAL A 68 8.90 -4.29 -2.85
CA VAL A 68 7.53 -4.70 -2.48
C VAL A 68 6.58 -3.87 -3.31
N ILE A 69 5.93 -4.49 -4.30
CA ILE A 69 5.13 -3.82 -5.33
C ILE A 69 3.64 -4.17 -5.12
N ASP A 70 2.80 -3.14 -5.16
CA ASP A 70 1.34 -3.25 -5.21
C ASP A 70 0.79 -2.59 -6.48
N TYR A 71 -0.06 -3.30 -7.22
CA TYR A 71 -0.65 -2.81 -8.46
C TYR A 71 -2.00 -2.14 -8.21
N LYS A 72 -2.16 -0.92 -8.72
CA LYS A 72 -3.40 -0.15 -8.61
C LYS A 72 -3.90 0.24 -9.98
N THR A 73 -5.15 -0.11 -10.28
CA THR A 73 -5.82 0.26 -11.54
C THR A 73 -6.24 1.74 -11.58
N GLY A 74 -6.14 2.46 -10.46
CA GLY A 74 -6.44 3.88 -10.34
C GLY A 74 -5.23 4.77 -10.64
N THR A 75 -5.38 6.04 -10.24
CA THR A 75 -4.28 7.02 -10.18
C THR A 75 -4.02 7.35 -8.71
N GLY A 76 -2.82 7.84 -8.42
CA GLY A 76 -2.47 8.34 -7.11
C GLY A 76 -1.07 8.92 -7.13
N GLU A 77 -0.65 9.41 -5.97
CA GLU A 77 0.67 9.99 -5.78
C GLU A 77 1.57 8.99 -5.05
N THR A 78 2.88 9.08 -5.30
CA THR A 78 3.90 8.21 -4.68
C THR A 78 4.82 8.94 -3.70
N ASP A 79 4.67 10.27 -3.55
CA ASP A 79 5.40 11.05 -2.56
C ASP A 79 4.62 11.15 -1.24
N PHE A 80 5.23 11.48 -0.11
CA PHE A 80 4.53 11.96 1.09
C PHE A 80 5.51 12.76 1.96
N LYS A 81 5.02 13.70 2.76
CA LYS A 81 5.90 14.67 3.45
C LYS A 81 6.08 14.40 4.93
N ASN A 82 5.10 13.75 5.56
CA ASN A 82 5.12 13.43 6.98
C ASN A 82 4.46 12.07 7.19
N MET A 83 5.00 11.25 8.08
CA MET A 83 4.41 9.95 8.42
C MET A 83 2.96 10.08 8.93
N ASP A 84 2.64 11.15 9.67
CA ASP A 84 1.29 11.44 10.17
C ASP A 84 0.27 11.55 9.04
N ASP A 85 0.71 11.98 7.85
CA ASP A 85 -0.15 12.08 6.66
C ASP A 85 -0.72 10.73 6.22
N LEU A 86 -0.04 9.63 6.53
CA LEU A 86 -0.49 8.28 6.19
C LEU A 86 -1.60 7.79 7.13
N PHE A 87 -1.70 8.36 8.34
CA PHE A 87 -2.62 7.93 9.39
C PHE A 87 -3.79 8.89 9.60
N ASP A 88 -3.66 10.17 9.25
CA ASP A 88 -4.71 11.20 9.42
C ASP A 88 -5.99 10.90 8.61
N ALA A 89 -7.01 10.38 9.31
CA ALA A 89 -8.30 10.01 8.73
C ALA A 89 -9.16 11.21 8.31
N SER A 90 -8.82 12.44 8.73
CA SER A 90 -9.55 13.66 8.34
C SER A 90 -9.21 14.11 6.92
N LYS A 91 -8.09 13.64 6.36
CA LYS A 91 -7.63 14.06 5.02
C LYS A 91 -8.48 13.47 3.89
N ASP A 92 -8.85 14.35 2.97
CA ASP A 92 -9.56 14.01 1.72
C ASP A 92 -8.79 13.01 0.86
N LYS A 93 -7.48 13.26 0.69
CA LYS A 93 -6.59 12.49 -0.18
C LYS A 93 -5.49 11.81 0.62
N ARG A 94 -5.89 11.11 1.69
CA ARG A 94 -4.94 10.30 2.47
C ARG A 94 -4.30 9.26 1.56
N ARG A 95 -2.97 9.14 1.63
CA ARG A 95 -2.16 8.27 0.75
C ARG A 95 -2.21 6.81 1.21
N TYR A 96 -3.39 6.22 1.25
CA TYR A 96 -3.62 4.89 1.83
C TYR A 96 -2.92 3.76 1.08
N GLN A 97 -2.58 3.94 -0.21
CA GLN A 97 -1.76 2.97 -0.95
C GLN A 97 -0.31 2.95 -0.47
N ILE A 98 0.23 4.10 -0.06
CA ILE A 98 1.56 4.18 0.57
C ILE A 98 1.51 3.47 1.93
N LEU A 99 0.48 3.75 2.74
CA LEU A 99 0.24 3.03 4.00
C LEU A 99 0.21 1.51 3.79
N GLN A 100 -0.44 1.04 2.73
CA GLN A 100 -0.54 -0.38 2.39
C GLN A 100 0.82 -1.02 2.08
N VAL A 101 1.67 -0.39 1.26
CA VAL A 101 3.00 -0.95 0.95
C VAL A 101 3.97 -0.86 2.13
N PHE A 102 3.81 0.12 3.03
CA PHE A 102 4.52 0.14 4.31
C PHE A 102 4.11 -1.04 5.19
N LEU A 103 2.81 -1.35 5.28
CA LEU A 103 2.32 -2.51 6.03
C LEU A 103 2.86 -3.82 5.45
N TYR A 104 2.88 -3.96 4.12
CA TYR A 104 3.46 -5.13 3.47
C TYR A 104 4.95 -5.28 3.73
N ALA A 105 5.70 -4.20 3.63
CA ALA A 105 7.13 -4.20 3.94
C ALA A 105 7.40 -4.53 5.41
N LEU A 106 6.60 -4.03 6.36
CA LEU A 106 6.70 -4.39 7.78
C LEU A 106 6.61 -5.91 7.98
N PHE A 107 5.60 -6.56 7.41
CA PHE A 107 5.46 -8.01 7.55
C PHE A 107 6.54 -8.79 6.81
N TYR A 108 6.98 -8.33 5.65
CA TYR A 108 8.08 -8.95 4.93
C TYR A 108 9.40 -8.85 5.70
N LEU A 109 9.72 -7.69 6.29
CA LEU A 109 10.90 -7.50 7.15
C LEU A 109 10.88 -8.40 8.39
N LYS A 110 9.71 -8.70 8.95
CA LYS A 110 9.62 -9.63 10.10
C LYS A 110 10.00 -11.05 9.72
N GLU A 111 9.74 -11.47 8.49
CA GLU A 111 10.14 -12.78 7.96
C GLU A 111 11.59 -12.76 7.40
N HIS A 112 12.05 -11.58 6.96
CA HIS A 112 13.33 -11.37 6.30
C HIS A 112 14.05 -10.11 6.82
N PRO A 113 14.56 -10.12 8.07
CA PRO A 113 15.04 -8.93 8.79
C PRO A 113 16.26 -8.24 8.15
N ASP A 114 17.09 -8.99 7.42
CA ASP A 114 18.31 -8.47 6.80
C ASP A 114 18.09 -7.93 5.38
N THR A 115 16.84 -7.81 4.94
CA THR A 115 16.52 -7.35 3.58
C THR A 115 16.36 -5.84 3.51
N ARG A 116 17.00 -5.24 2.50
CA ARG A 116 16.77 -3.84 2.15
C ARG A 116 15.56 -3.77 1.22
N ILE A 117 14.53 -3.03 1.61
CA ILE A 117 13.27 -2.96 0.85
C ILE A 117 13.00 -1.54 0.37
N ALA A 118 12.71 -1.40 -0.92
CA ALA A 118 12.08 -0.23 -1.52
C ALA A 118 10.58 -0.51 -1.77
N PRO A 119 9.66 0.22 -1.13
CA PRO A 119 8.23 0.10 -1.41
C PRO A 119 7.90 0.73 -2.77
N ALA A 120 6.93 0.16 -3.48
CA ALA A 120 6.53 0.65 -4.78
C ALA A 120 5.03 0.46 -5.04
N VAL A 121 4.40 1.43 -5.69
CA VAL A 121 3.00 1.35 -6.14
C VAL A 121 2.93 1.55 -7.64
N TYR A 122 2.37 0.58 -8.34
CA TYR A 122 2.20 0.63 -9.79
C TYR A 122 0.80 1.14 -10.13
N TYR A 123 0.66 2.45 -10.33
CA TYR A 123 -0.58 3.03 -10.86
C TYR A 123 -0.70 2.74 -12.36
N LEU A 124 -1.45 1.70 -12.72
CA LEU A 124 -1.60 1.21 -14.10
C LEU A 124 -2.27 2.22 -15.04
N ARG A 125 -3.01 3.21 -14.53
CA ARG A 125 -3.48 4.31 -15.39
C ARG A 125 -2.36 5.28 -15.78
N SER A 126 -1.43 5.53 -14.86
CA SER A 126 -0.29 6.44 -15.08
C SER A 126 0.84 5.79 -15.87
N ILE A 127 0.78 4.48 -16.11
CA ILE A 127 1.83 3.71 -16.79
C ILE A 127 1.99 4.04 -18.28
N PHE A 128 1.01 4.74 -18.87
CA PHE A 128 1.03 5.25 -20.24
C PHE A 128 1.57 6.69 -20.36
N THR A 129 1.97 7.31 -19.23
CA THR A 129 2.48 8.69 -19.15
C THR A 129 3.82 8.72 -18.43
N ASP A 130 4.16 9.81 -17.72
CA ASP A 130 5.33 9.89 -16.84
C ASP A 130 5.16 8.96 -15.63
N PHE A 131 5.52 7.70 -15.81
CA PHE A 131 5.36 6.65 -14.82
C PHE A 131 6.54 6.63 -13.84
N SER A 132 6.23 6.76 -12.55
CA SER A 132 7.13 6.38 -11.46
C SER A 132 6.36 5.52 -10.48
N SER A 133 6.94 4.38 -10.11
CA SER A 133 6.44 3.52 -9.04
C SER A 133 7.14 3.75 -7.71
N VAL A 134 8.21 4.55 -7.71
CA VAL A 134 9.07 4.80 -6.55
C VAL A 134 8.31 5.63 -5.53
N ILE A 135 8.21 5.09 -4.31
CA ILE A 135 7.72 5.85 -3.17
C ILE A 135 8.82 6.78 -2.68
N THR A 136 8.48 8.05 -2.46
CA THR A 136 9.39 9.07 -1.94
C THR A 136 8.89 9.65 -0.62
N PHE A 137 9.82 9.97 0.27
CA PHE A 137 9.57 10.76 1.48
C PHE A 137 10.20 12.13 1.31
N ASP A 138 9.38 13.17 1.29
CA ASP A 138 9.77 14.54 0.94
C ASP A 138 10.66 14.60 -0.32
N ARG A 139 10.20 13.93 -1.38
CA ARG A 139 10.86 13.80 -2.70
C ARG A 139 12.13 12.94 -2.74
N GLU A 140 12.58 12.39 -1.61
CA GLU A 140 13.71 11.48 -1.57
C GLU A 140 13.24 10.02 -1.72
N PRO A 141 13.80 9.23 -2.67
CA PRO A 141 13.45 7.82 -2.84
C PRO A 141 13.69 6.98 -1.59
N ILE A 142 12.68 6.21 -1.19
CA ILE A 142 12.81 5.21 -0.13
C ILE A 142 13.43 3.94 -0.73
N ASN A 143 14.75 3.85 -0.65
CA ASN A 143 15.49 2.63 -1.03
C ASN A 143 15.70 1.66 0.13
N ASP A 144 15.39 2.09 1.36
CA ASP A 144 15.42 1.26 2.55
C ASP A 144 14.33 1.73 3.53
N ILE A 145 13.23 1.01 3.54
CA ILE A 145 12.08 1.33 4.36
C ILE A 145 12.30 1.02 5.85
N SER A 146 13.31 0.20 6.19
CA SER A 146 13.62 -0.14 7.59
C SER A 146 13.94 1.11 8.43
N LEU A 147 14.52 2.13 7.79
CA LEU A 147 14.84 3.43 8.38
C LEU A 147 13.60 4.23 8.85
N TYR A 148 12.41 3.85 8.39
CA TYR A 148 11.14 4.51 8.70
C TYR A 148 10.21 3.63 9.55
N MET A 149 10.63 2.38 9.86
CA MET A 149 9.76 1.40 10.53
C MET A 149 9.45 1.77 11.98
N ASP A 150 10.39 2.36 12.72
CA ASP A 150 10.14 2.76 14.11
C ASP A 150 9.02 3.80 14.20
N GLU A 151 9.14 4.89 13.43
CA GLU A 151 8.12 5.95 13.40
C GLU A 151 6.79 5.46 12.80
N PHE A 152 6.83 4.59 11.78
CA PHE A 152 5.62 3.98 11.22
C PHE A 152 4.90 3.07 12.23
N THR A 153 5.65 2.21 12.93
CA THR A 153 5.07 1.22 13.85
C THR A 153 4.50 1.88 15.09
N GLU A 154 5.08 2.97 15.58
CA GLU A 154 4.51 3.79 16.66
C GLU A 154 3.07 4.25 16.32
N ARG A 155 2.89 4.88 15.15
CA ARG A 155 1.57 5.36 14.70
C ARG A 155 0.61 4.22 14.39
N PHE A 156 1.13 3.14 13.81
CA PHE A 156 0.35 1.95 13.54
C PHE A 156 -0.16 1.31 14.83
N HIS A 157 0.67 1.25 15.88
CA HIS A 157 0.24 0.80 17.20
C HIS A 157 -0.83 1.70 17.77
N SER A 158 -0.67 3.03 17.74
CA SER A 158 -1.69 3.96 18.24
C SER A 158 -3.06 3.76 17.59
N VAL A 159 -3.10 3.54 16.27
CA VAL A 159 -4.37 3.27 15.56
C VAL A 159 -4.97 1.93 15.98
N LEU A 160 -4.16 0.88 16.13
CA LEU A 160 -4.67 -0.41 16.60
C LEU A 160 -5.15 -0.35 18.04
N GLU A 161 -4.47 0.37 18.91
CA GLU A 161 -4.90 0.58 20.29
C GLU A 161 -6.23 1.33 20.36
N GLU A 162 -6.41 2.38 19.55
CA GLU A 162 -7.69 3.10 19.45
C GLU A 162 -8.83 2.18 19.00
N ILE A 163 -8.63 1.42 17.91
CA ILE A 163 -9.64 0.51 17.36
C ILE A 163 -10.12 -0.52 18.40
N PHE A 164 -9.24 -0.97 19.29
CA PHE A 164 -9.53 -1.98 20.30
C PHE A 164 -9.83 -1.40 21.69
N ASN A 165 -9.90 -0.07 21.85
CA ASN A 165 -10.22 0.57 23.12
C ASN A 165 -11.74 0.65 23.33
N SER A 166 -12.27 -0.05 24.35
CA SER A 166 -13.70 -0.05 24.66
C SER A 166 -14.26 1.30 25.12
N GLU A 167 -13.40 2.19 25.61
CA GLU A 167 -13.79 3.52 26.09
C GLU A 167 -13.89 4.55 24.96
N ILE A 168 -13.36 4.22 23.76
CA ILE A 168 -13.40 5.10 22.59
C ILE A 168 -14.47 4.57 21.62
N PRO A 169 -15.65 5.21 21.54
CA PRO A 169 -16.67 4.78 20.60
C PRO A 169 -16.25 5.09 19.15
N PHE A 170 -16.59 4.19 18.23
CA PHE A 170 -16.49 4.50 16.81
C PHE A 170 -17.37 5.71 16.47
N SER A 171 -16.81 6.63 15.70
CA SER A 171 -17.49 7.84 15.25
C SER A 171 -17.48 7.94 13.73
N GLN A 172 -18.36 8.78 13.18
CA GLN A 172 -18.43 9.02 11.75
C GLN A 172 -17.16 9.76 11.28
N THR A 173 -16.67 9.41 10.09
CA THR A 173 -15.53 10.10 9.45
C THR A 173 -15.75 11.61 9.37
N GLN A 174 -14.72 12.40 9.67
CA GLN A 174 -14.77 13.86 9.48
C GLN A 174 -14.69 14.26 8.00
N ASN A 175 -14.12 13.40 7.16
CA ASN A 175 -14.05 13.59 5.73
C ASN A 175 -15.38 13.20 5.06
N GLU A 176 -16.15 14.20 4.62
CA GLU A 176 -17.46 14.00 3.96
C GLU A 176 -17.37 13.38 2.57
N LYS A 177 -16.23 13.48 1.87
CA LYS A 177 -16.09 12.85 0.55
C LYS A 177 -16.10 11.33 0.63
N ASN A 178 -15.60 10.78 1.74
CA ASN A 178 -15.73 9.35 2.03
C ASN A 178 -17.21 8.91 2.11
N CYS A 179 -18.14 9.83 2.41
CA CYS A 179 -19.57 9.54 2.50
C CYS A 179 -20.28 9.46 1.14
N GLU A 180 -19.70 10.01 0.06
CA GLU A 180 -20.34 10.05 -1.27
C GLU A 180 -20.67 8.65 -1.80
N TRP A 181 -19.77 7.69 -1.57
CA TRP A 181 -19.85 6.31 -2.04
C TRP A 181 -19.83 5.29 -0.89
N CYS A 182 -20.17 5.73 0.32
CA CYS A 182 -20.14 4.89 1.52
C CYS A 182 -21.28 3.85 1.50
N ALA A 183 -20.92 2.56 1.63
CA ALA A 183 -21.88 1.46 1.71
C ALA A 183 -22.81 1.54 2.94
N PHE A 184 -22.41 2.27 3.98
CA PHE A 184 -23.18 2.42 5.21
C PHE A 184 -24.08 3.66 5.23
N ARG A 185 -24.15 4.44 4.14
CA ARG A 185 -24.87 5.72 4.10
C ARG A 185 -26.31 5.63 4.60
N GLU A 186 -27.03 4.55 4.27
CA GLU A 186 -28.43 4.36 4.67
C GLU A 186 -28.63 4.15 6.18
N VAL A 187 -27.61 3.61 6.88
CA VAL A 187 -27.66 3.32 8.33
C VAL A 187 -26.78 4.25 9.15
N CYS A 188 -26.01 5.13 8.49
CA CYS A 188 -25.05 6.03 9.12
C CYS A 188 -25.74 7.08 9.99
N ASN A 189 -27.01 7.41 9.72
CA ASN A 189 -27.74 8.52 10.35
C ASN A 189 -26.99 9.87 10.21
N ARG A 190 -26.37 10.09 9.04
CA ARG A 190 -25.79 11.36 8.59
C ARG A 190 -26.52 11.87 7.36
#